data_AF-A0A661DU81-F1
#
_entry.id   AF-A0A661DU81-F1
#
_cell.length_a   1.000
_cell.length_b   1.000
_cell.length_c   1.000
_cell.angle_alpha   90.00
_cell.angle_beta   90.00
_cell.angle_gamma   90.00
#
_symmetry.space_group_name_H-M   'P 1'
#
loop_
_entity.id
_entity.type
_entity.pdbx_description
1 polymer ?
#
loop_
_entity_poly.entity_id
_entity_poly.type
_entity_poly.pdbx_seq_one_letter_code
_entity_poly.pdbx_strand_id
1 'polypeptide(L)'
;MEIFDPITRSQSILQQMSLVSSTDDKQKLTSLLTSLSTELDNIKLIAHQPTEEISHLQEGQTKLLSLGATQSIIKPEIKSGCYIFGNEKGFFCPSCYDKSGNKAATTRINSKLRVCPACRASIK
;
A
#
# COMPACT_ATOMS: atom_id res chain seq x y z
N MET A 1 2.64 -20.43 2.96
CA MET A 1 1.77 -20.19 1.78
C MET A 1 0.44 -20.86 2.13
N GLU A 2 -0.36 -20.21 2.97
CA GLU A 2 -1.40 -20.87 3.80
C GLU A 2 -2.52 -21.55 3.01
N ILE A 3 -2.86 -21.06 1.81
CA ILE A 3 -3.94 -21.62 0.99
C ILE A 3 -3.57 -22.97 0.34
N PHE A 4 -2.28 -23.29 0.22
CA PHE A 4 -1.84 -24.47 -0.51
C PHE A 4 -1.96 -25.76 0.31
N ASP A 5 -1.95 -25.67 1.64
CA ASP A 5 -2.03 -26.84 2.51
C ASP A 5 -3.43 -27.51 2.46
N PRO A 6 -4.55 -26.76 2.57
CA PRO A 6 -5.89 -27.31 2.36
C PRO A 6 -6.11 -27.88 0.96
N ILE A 7 -5.53 -27.25 -0.08
CA ILE A 7 -5.61 -27.72 -1.46
C ILE A 7 -4.89 -29.06 -1.61
N THR A 8 -3.69 -29.19 -1.05
CA THR A 8 -2.89 -30.41 -1.09
C THR A 8 -3.60 -31.56 -0.35
N ARG A 9 -4.21 -31.27 0.80
CA ARG A 9 -5.02 -32.25 1.54
C ARG A 9 -6.27 -32.67 0.77
N SER A 10 -6.96 -31.74 0.14
CA SER A 10 -8.13 -32.02 -0.73
C SER A 10 -7.75 -32.94 -1.89
N GLN A 11 -6.59 -32.73 -2.52
CA GLN A 11 -6.06 -33.62 -3.57
C GLN A 11 -5.78 -35.03 -3.05
N SER A 12 -5.20 -35.16 -1.86
CA SER A 12 -4.98 -36.47 -1.22
C SER A 12 -6.30 -37.18 -0.89
N ILE A 13 -7.32 -36.45 -0.42
CA ILE A 13 -8.65 -37.00 -0.16
C ILE A 13 -9.29 -37.52 -1.46
N LEU A 14 -9.18 -36.77 -2.56
CA LEU A 14 -9.68 -37.18 -3.87
C LEU A 14 -8.96 -38.43 -4.41
N GLN A 15 -7.65 -38.53 -4.20
CA GLN A 15 -6.88 -39.74 -4.53
C GLN A 15 -7.31 -40.95 -3.68
N GLN A 16 -7.64 -40.74 -2.40
CA GLN A 16 -8.15 -41.81 -1.56
C GLN A 16 -9.55 -42.25 -1.98
N MET A 17 -10.42 -41.33 -2.41
CA MET A 17 -11.75 -41.64 -2.91
C MET A 17 -11.71 -42.43 -4.23
N SER A 18 -10.76 -42.13 -5.13
CA SER A 18 -10.63 -42.87 -6.40
C SER A 18 -10.17 -44.32 -6.23
N LEU A 19 -9.55 -44.63 -5.08
CA LEU A 19 -9.12 -45.98 -4.71
C LEU A 19 -10.22 -46.78 -3.96
N VAL A 20 -11.36 -46.17 -3.63
CA VAL A 20 -12.50 -46.86 -3.01
C VAL A 20 -13.26 -47.63 -4.10
N SER A 21 -12.97 -48.92 -4.23
CA SER A 21 -13.49 -49.80 -5.31
C SER A 21 -14.73 -50.62 -4.93
N SER A 22 -15.19 -50.57 -3.68
CA SER A 22 -16.24 -51.47 -3.15
C SER A 22 -17.40 -50.73 -2.48
N THR A 23 -18.62 -51.21 -2.73
CA THR A 23 -19.90 -50.66 -2.21
C THR A 23 -20.08 -50.74 -0.69
N ASP A 24 -19.24 -51.52 0.02
CA ASP A 24 -19.28 -51.70 1.48
C ASP A 24 -18.59 -50.55 2.24
N ASP A 25 -17.78 -49.73 1.55
CA ASP A 25 -17.02 -48.63 2.14
C ASP A 25 -17.81 -47.31 2.21
N LYS A 26 -19.15 -47.37 2.28
CA LYS A 26 -20.00 -46.17 2.31
C LYS A 26 -19.66 -45.23 3.46
N GLN A 27 -19.28 -45.77 4.62
CA GLN A 27 -18.85 -44.97 5.78
C GLN A 27 -17.52 -44.24 5.52
N LYS A 28 -16.56 -44.91 4.87
CA LYS A 28 -15.27 -44.33 4.49
C LYS A 28 -15.42 -43.27 3.40
N LEU A 29 -16.32 -43.50 2.45
CA LEU A 29 -16.64 -42.51 1.42
C LEU A 29 -17.34 -41.29 2.03
N THR A 30 -18.25 -41.50 2.98
CA THR A 30 -18.92 -40.41 3.71
C THR A 30 -17.90 -39.60 4.54
N SER A 31 -16.93 -40.25 5.18
CA SER A 31 -15.90 -39.55 5.96
C SER A 31 -14.90 -38.78 5.09
N LEU A 32 -14.56 -39.29 3.90
CA LEU A 32 -13.74 -38.56 2.92
C LEU A 32 -14.51 -37.34 2.36
N LEU A 33 -15.80 -37.48 2.10
CA LEU A 33 -16.65 -36.36 1.66
C LEU A 33 -16.77 -35.26 2.72
N THR A 34 -16.98 -35.61 3.99
CA THR A 34 -17.01 -34.61 5.06
C THR A 34 -15.65 -33.94 5.24
N SER A 35 -14.55 -34.71 5.14
CA SER A 35 -13.20 -34.16 5.20
C SER A 35 -12.92 -33.18 4.05
N LEU A 36 -13.37 -33.52 2.83
CA LEU A 36 -13.25 -32.63 1.67
C LEU A 36 -14.09 -31.35 1.86
N SER A 37 -15.31 -31.47 2.38
CA SER A 37 -16.16 -30.32 2.69
C SER A 37 -15.47 -29.36 3.66
N THR A 38 -14.86 -29.88 4.73
CA THR A 38 -14.15 -29.05 5.70
C THR A 38 -12.92 -28.35 5.09
N GLU A 39 -12.17 -29.01 4.20
CA GLU A 39 -11.03 -28.36 3.55
C GLU A 39 -11.48 -27.27 2.56
N LEU A 40 -12.62 -27.44 1.88
CA LEU A 40 -13.21 -26.38 1.04
C LEU A 40 -13.65 -25.17 1.87
N ASP A 41 -14.23 -25.38 3.05
CA ASP A 41 -14.58 -24.31 3.98
C ASP A 41 -13.34 -23.56 4.49
N ASN A 42 -12.24 -24.28 4.77
CA ASN A 42 -10.96 -23.68 5.14
C ASN A 42 -10.40 -22.81 4.01
N ILE A 43 -10.42 -23.30 2.76
CA ILE A 43 -9.97 -22.53 1.58
C ILE A 43 -10.80 -21.26 1.44
N LYS A 44 -12.11 -21.34 1.63
CA LYS A 44 -13.01 -20.19 1.56
C LYS A 44 -12.65 -19.14 2.62
N LEU A 45 -12.40 -19.56 3.87
CA LEU A 45 -12.02 -18.66 4.96
C LEU A 45 -10.68 -17.97 4.67
N ILE A 46 -9.67 -18.75 4.27
CA ILE A 46 -8.33 -18.23 3.94
C ILE A 46 -8.39 -17.29 2.73
N ALA A 47 -9.25 -17.54 1.73
CA ALA A 47 -9.42 -16.67 0.57
C ALA A 47 -10.16 -15.35 0.89
N HIS A 48 -11.03 -15.34 1.90
CA HIS A 48 -11.72 -14.12 2.33
C HIS A 48 -10.80 -13.14 3.06
N GLN A 49 -9.83 -13.62 3.84
CA GLN A 49 -8.89 -12.75 4.58
C GLN A 49 -8.12 -11.75 3.69
N PRO A 50 -7.46 -12.15 2.59
CA PRO A 50 -6.80 -11.23 1.68
C PRO A 50 -7.75 -10.22 1.03
N THR A 51 -9.00 -10.60 0.80
CA THR A 51 -10.00 -9.73 0.14
C THR A 51 -10.40 -8.56 1.05
N GLU A 52 -10.57 -8.83 2.35
CA GLU A 52 -10.85 -7.81 3.36
C GLU A 52 -9.63 -6.91 3.61
N GLU A 53 -8.43 -7.48 3.70
CA GLU A 53 -7.19 -6.70 3.88
C GLU A 53 -6.91 -5.76 2.69
N ILE A 54 -7.11 -6.23 1.46
CA ILE A 54 -6.97 -5.39 0.26
C ILE A 54 -7.98 -4.24 0.28
N SER A 55 -9.23 -4.51 0.65
CA SER A 55 -10.27 -3.48 0.74
C SER A 55 -9.93 -2.42 1.78
N HIS A 56 -9.47 -2.84 2.96
CA HIS A 56 -9.07 -1.94 4.04
C HIS A 56 -7.82 -1.11 3.70
N LEU A 57 -6.86 -1.70 2.97
CA LEU A 57 -5.68 -0.99 2.48
C LEU A 57 -6.04 0.02 1.37
N GLN A 58 -6.98 -0.31 0.48
CA GLN A 58 -7.48 0.61 -0.55
C GLN A 58 -8.25 1.80 0.06
N GLU A 59 -9.07 1.55 1.08
CA GLU A 59 -9.75 2.62 1.83
C GLU A 59 -8.74 3.53 2.56
N GLY A 60 -7.73 2.94 3.20
CA GLY A 60 -6.64 3.67 3.84
C GLY A 60 -5.86 4.56 2.85
N GLN A 61 -5.54 4.02 1.67
CA GLN A 61 -4.87 4.76 0.60
C GLN A 61 -5.74 5.90 0.06
N THR A 62 -7.04 5.66 -0.16
CA THR A 62 -8.00 6.67 -0.62
C THR A 62 -8.15 7.81 0.41
N LYS A 63 -8.17 7.48 1.70
CA LYS A 63 -8.22 8.47 2.78
C LYS A 63 -6.94 9.31 2.86
N LEU A 64 -5.76 8.69 2.69
CA LEU A 64 -4.48 9.40 2.61
C LEU A 64 -4.39 10.31 1.37
N LEU A 65 -4.90 9.85 0.22
CA LEU A 65 -4.98 10.65 -1.01
C LEU A 65 -5.92 11.86 -0.83
N SER A 66 -7.06 11.70 -0.15
CA SER A 66 -7.99 12.78 0.18
C SER A 66 -7.38 13.80 1.16
N LEU A 67 -6.62 13.33 2.16
CA LEU A 67 -5.86 14.19 3.08
C LEU A 67 -4.68 14.90 2.38
N GLY A 68 -4.07 14.27 1.37
CA GLY A 68 -3.06 14.89 0.52
C GLY A 68 -3.64 15.89 -0.49
N ALA A 69 -4.88 15.68 -0.95
CA ALA A 69 -5.55 16.52 -1.95
C ALA A 69 -6.07 17.86 -1.40
N THR A 70 -6.18 18.01 -0.07
CA THR A 70 -6.52 19.30 0.57
C THR A 70 -5.33 20.24 0.73
N GLN A 71 -4.10 19.77 0.49
CA GLN A 71 -3.01 20.67 0.11
C GLN A 71 -3.21 20.98 -1.37
N SER A 72 -4.10 21.92 -1.68
CA SER A 72 -4.15 22.54 -2.99
C SER A 72 -2.71 22.82 -3.41
N ILE A 73 -2.27 22.21 -4.51
CA ILE A 73 -0.98 22.45 -5.12
C ILE A 73 -1.03 23.88 -5.67
N ILE A 74 -1.02 24.86 -4.77
CA ILE A 74 -0.84 26.26 -5.12
C ILE A 74 0.62 26.31 -5.53
N LYS A 75 0.84 26.30 -6.84
CA LYS A 75 2.15 26.46 -7.43
C LYS A 75 2.81 27.68 -6.77
N PRO A 76 3.99 27.52 -6.13
CA PRO A 76 4.63 28.63 -5.45
C PRO A 76 4.91 29.76 -6.43
N GLU A 77 4.71 30.99 -5.98
CA GLU A 77 5.14 32.17 -6.73
C GLU A 77 6.67 32.28 -6.64
N ILE A 78 7.32 32.70 -7.73
CA ILE A 78 8.77 32.90 -7.75
C ILE A 78 9.08 34.38 -7.55
N LYS A 79 9.86 34.70 -6.51
CA LYS A 79 10.35 36.06 -6.26
C LYS A 79 11.83 36.01 -5.86
N SER A 80 12.66 36.78 -6.56
CA SER A 80 14.12 36.82 -6.34
C SER A 80 14.75 35.42 -6.35
N GLY A 81 14.37 34.59 -7.33
CA GLY A 81 14.88 33.22 -7.50
C GLY A 81 14.43 32.21 -6.44
N CYS A 82 13.56 32.59 -5.50
CA CYS A 82 13.05 31.74 -4.43
C CYS A 82 11.55 31.50 -4.57
N TYR A 83 11.06 30.41 -3.99
CA TYR A 83 9.63 30.12 -3.89
C TYR A 83 8.98 30.87 -2.73
N ILE A 84 7.76 31.35 -2.95
CA ILE A 84 6.86 31.92 -1.96
C ILE A 84 5.56 31.12 -2.02
N PHE A 85 5.10 30.64 -0.85
CA PHE A 85 3.83 29.96 -0.73
C PHE A 85 2.81 30.93 -0.16
N GLY A 86 1.61 31.01 -0.74
CA GLY A 86 0.61 32.01 -0.34
C GLY A 86 0.18 31.92 1.12
N ASN A 87 0.34 30.75 1.75
CA ASN A 87 0.04 30.49 3.15
C ASN A 87 1.24 30.66 4.11
N GLU A 88 2.45 30.94 3.61
CA GLU A 88 3.66 31.03 4.44
C GLU A 88 4.50 32.26 4.11
N LYS A 89 4.87 33.03 5.14
CA LYS A 89 5.74 34.20 4.99
C LYS A 89 7.20 33.75 4.94
N GLY A 90 7.84 33.86 3.78
CA GLY A 90 9.27 33.56 3.65
C GLY A 90 9.71 33.34 2.21
N PHE A 91 11.02 33.15 2.04
CA PHE A 91 11.63 32.74 0.79
C PHE A 91 12.16 31.32 0.93
N PHE A 92 11.68 30.42 0.11
CA PHE A 92 11.98 28.99 0.18
C PHE A 92 12.85 28.55 -1.00
N CYS A 93 13.69 27.55 -0.77
CA CYS A 93 14.62 27.04 -1.78
C CYS A 93 13.87 26.22 -2.85
N PRO A 94 13.94 26.62 -4.13
CA PRO A 94 13.34 25.85 -5.21
C PRO A 94 13.94 24.44 -5.32
N SER A 95 15.27 24.32 -5.23
CA SER A 95 15.95 23.03 -5.39
C SER A 95 15.59 21.99 -4.32
N CYS A 96 15.30 22.41 -3.09
CA CYS A 96 14.83 21.50 -2.05
C CYS A 96 13.36 21.10 -2.26
N TYR A 97 12.55 22.05 -2.72
CA TYR A 97 11.14 21.79 -2.98
C TYR A 97 10.94 20.88 -4.20
N ASP A 98 11.61 21.17 -5.31
CA ASP A 98 11.47 20.42 -6.57
C ASP A 98 12.00 18.97 -6.45
N LYS A 99 13.01 18.73 -5.61
CA LYS A 99 13.61 17.39 -5.45
C LYS A 99 12.89 16.51 -4.44
N SER A 100 12.40 17.09 -3.34
CA SER A 100 11.92 16.29 -2.21
C SER A 100 10.69 16.88 -1.52
N GLY A 101 10.04 17.89 -2.11
CA GLY A 101 8.90 18.59 -1.53
C GLY A 101 9.22 19.43 -0.30
N ASN A 102 10.51 19.60 0.05
CA ASN A 102 10.93 20.22 1.29
C ASN A 102 10.95 21.75 1.17
N LYS A 103 10.12 22.43 1.98
CA LYS A 103 10.09 23.89 2.10
C LYS A 103 11.24 24.42 2.98
N ALA A 104 12.47 24.38 2.47
CA ALA A 104 13.63 24.89 3.19
C ALA A 104 13.72 26.43 3.11
N ALA A 105 13.56 27.13 4.24
CA ALA A 105 13.71 28.58 4.31
C ALA A 105 15.13 29.02 3.98
N THR A 106 15.28 30.05 3.14
CA THR A 106 16.58 30.57 2.68
C THR A 106 17.04 31.72 3.55
N THR A 107 18.35 31.79 3.80
CA THR A 107 18.98 32.88 4.56
C THR A 107 19.52 33.92 3.60
N ARG A 108 19.25 35.21 3.88
CA ARG A 108 19.81 36.31 3.07
C ARG A 108 21.26 36.57 3.48
N ILE A 109 22.16 36.58 2.51
CA ILE A 109 23.56 36.94 2.72
C ILE A 109 23.82 38.40 2.33
N ASN A 110 23.27 38.84 1.20
CA ASN A 110 23.32 40.24 0.78
C ASN A 110 22.10 40.61 -0.08
N SER A 111 22.11 41.80 -0.70
CA SER A 111 20.98 42.28 -1.49
C SER A 111 20.65 41.42 -2.73
N LYS A 112 21.64 40.70 -3.27
CA LYS A 112 21.59 39.93 -4.51
C LYS A 112 21.79 38.42 -4.30
N LEU A 113 21.87 37.95 -3.06
CA LEU A 113 22.21 36.57 -2.77
C LEU A 113 21.51 36.06 -1.51
N ARG A 114 20.83 34.94 -1.68
CA ARG A 114 20.33 34.08 -0.60
C ARG A 114 20.99 32.71 -0.69
N VAL A 115 21.12 32.03 0.44
CA VAL A 115 21.65 30.66 0.49
C VAL A 115 20.65 29.77 1.21
N CYS A 116 20.41 28.58 0.66
CA CYS A 116 19.66 27.56 1.34
C CYS A 116 20.54 26.87 2.41
N PRO A 117 20.14 26.84 3.69
CA PRO A 117 20.91 26.15 4.72
C PRO A 117 20.90 24.62 4.56
N ALA A 118 19.87 24.05 3.94
CA ALA A 118 19.72 22.61 3.77
C ALA A 118 20.62 22.04 2.65
N CYS A 119 20.58 22.64 1.46
CA CYS A 119 21.34 22.15 0.30
C CYS A 119 22.53 23.04 -0.09
N ARG A 120 22.77 24.14 0.64
CA ARG A 120 23.82 25.13 0.36
C ARG A 120 23.72 25.78 -1.02
N ALA A 121 22.58 25.66 -1.68
CA ALA A 121 22.34 26.30 -2.98
C ALA A 121 22.41 27.82 -2.84
N SER A 122 23.21 28.45 -3.69
CA SER A 122 23.29 29.90 -3.86
C SER A 122 22.21 30.35 -4.82
N ILE A 123 21.30 31.20 -4.35
CA ILE A 123 20.14 31.70 -5.10
C ILE A 123 20.33 33.20 -5.30
N LYS A 124 20.49 33.61 -6.57
CA LYS A 124 20.74 35.00 -6.99
C LYS A 124 19.46 35.69 -7.42
#